data_AF-A0AAV1KSL6-F1
#
_entry.id   AF-A0AAV1KSL6-F1
#
_cell.length_a   1.000
_cell.length_b   1.000
_cell.length_c   1.000
_cell.angle_alpha   90.00
_cell.angle_beta   90.00
_cell.angle_gamma   90.00
#
_symmetry.space_group_name_H-M   'P 1'
#
loop_
_entity.id
_entity.type
_entity.pdbx_description
1 polymer ?
#
loop_
_entity_poly.entity_id
_entity_poly.type
_entity_poly.pdbx_seq_one_letter_code
_entity_poly.pdbx_strand_id
1 'polypeptide(L)'
;MSLTRAAGLVIFRYTNETIQFLLLQTSYGEHHWTPPKGHVDPGESDWVTALRETKEEAGLSENDLEIYQGISKTLNYQVKGKPKSVLYWLAKLKNPDKSITLSEEHQDLKWLPLDEAQELSGYEDMKQLLSEFYVKALKLV
;
A
#
# COMPACT_ATOMS: atom_id res chain seq x y z
N MET A 1 -11.46 24.30 -2.54
CA MET A 1 -11.73 22.95 -1.99
C MET A 1 -10.45 22.48 -1.32
N SER A 2 -10.52 21.91 -0.11
CA SER A 2 -9.33 21.46 0.62
C SER A 2 -8.81 20.14 0.05
N LEU A 3 -7.49 20.01 -0.04
CA LEU A 3 -6.80 18.77 -0.42
C LEU A 3 -7.03 17.68 0.63
N THR A 4 -7.43 16.49 0.20
CA THR A 4 -7.42 15.30 1.06
C THR A 4 -6.05 14.64 0.97
N ARG A 5 -5.40 14.42 2.11
CA ARG A 5 -4.12 13.72 2.20
C ARG A 5 -4.30 12.33 2.81
N ALA A 6 -3.54 11.39 2.30
CA ALA A 6 -3.46 10.03 2.79
C ALA A 6 -2.02 9.53 2.66
N ALA A 7 -1.68 8.49 3.41
CA ALA A 7 -0.37 7.87 3.34
C ALA A 7 -0.46 6.37 3.62
N GLY A 8 0.49 5.60 3.11
CA GLY A 8 0.49 4.16 3.28
C GLY A 8 1.79 3.49 2.85
N LEU A 9 1.77 2.16 2.85
CA LEU A 9 2.92 1.34 2.48
C LEU A 9 2.56 0.42 1.32
N VAL A 10 3.38 0.43 0.27
CA VAL A 10 3.38 -0.65 -0.71
C VAL A 10 4.25 -1.75 -0.15
N ILE A 11 3.58 -2.78 0.38
CA ILE A 11 4.25 -3.90 1.04
C ILE A 11 4.48 -5.00 0.01
N PHE A 12 5.71 -5.46 -0.11
CA PHE A 12 6.05 -6.64 -0.88
C PHE A 12 6.63 -7.73 0.01
N ARG A 13 6.51 -8.98 -0.43
CA ARG A 13 7.25 -10.12 0.10
C ARG A 13 8.02 -10.80 -1.03
N TYR A 14 9.08 -11.49 -0.67
CA TYR A 14 9.83 -12.34 -1.59
C TYR A 14 9.67 -13.79 -1.16
N THR A 15 9.01 -14.59 -2.00
CA THR A 15 8.74 -16.01 -1.72
C THR A 15 8.75 -16.79 -3.03
N ASN A 16 9.28 -18.01 -3.02
CA ASN A 16 9.41 -18.86 -4.21
C ASN A 16 10.01 -18.08 -5.40
N GLU A 17 11.10 -17.36 -5.14
CA GLU A 17 11.83 -16.54 -6.11
C GLU A 17 11.01 -15.43 -6.78
N THR A 18 9.84 -15.10 -6.22
CA THR A 18 8.88 -14.16 -6.79
C THR A 18 8.58 -13.02 -5.81
N ILE A 19 8.58 -11.78 -6.32
CA ILE A 19 8.08 -10.62 -5.59
C ILE A 19 6.56 -10.61 -5.69
N GLN A 20 5.88 -10.51 -4.56
CA GLN A 20 4.44 -10.36 -4.47
C GLN A 20 4.08 -9.10 -3.68
N PHE A 21 3.09 -8.35 -4.14
CA PHE A 21 2.56 -7.17 -3.45
C PHE A 21 1.29 -7.51 -2.69
N LEU A 22 1.13 -6.91 -1.50
CA LEU A 22 -0.10 -6.98 -0.72
C LEU A 22 -1.11 -5.96 -1.25
N LEU A 23 -2.29 -6.43 -1.64
CA LEU A 23 -3.45 -5.61 -1.90
C LEU A 23 -4.60 -6.02 -0.97
N LEU A 24 -5.31 -5.03 -0.45
CA LEU A 24 -6.48 -5.20 0.40
C LEU A 24 -7.72 -4.73 -0.36
N GLN A 25 -8.83 -5.46 -0.23
CA GLN A 25 -10.10 -5.08 -0.84
C GLN A 25 -10.96 -4.34 0.17
N THR A 26 -11.32 -3.11 -0.14
CA THR A 26 -12.25 -2.31 0.69
C THR A 26 -13.61 -3.02 0.84
N SER A 27 -14.19 -3.00 2.04
CA SER A 27 -15.48 -3.64 2.37
C SER A 27 -16.70 -2.80 1.95
N TYR A 28 -16.47 -1.59 1.46
CA TYR A 28 -17.50 -0.62 1.09
C TYR A 28 -17.26 -0.04 -0.31
N GLY A 29 -18.28 0.63 -0.86
CA GLY A 29 -18.18 1.29 -2.15
C GLY A 29 -18.01 0.30 -3.30
N GLU A 30 -17.08 0.60 -4.21
CA GLU A 30 -16.80 -0.22 -5.40
C GLU A 30 -15.77 -1.34 -5.13
N HIS A 31 -15.46 -1.62 -3.86
CA HIS A 31 -14.57 -2.70 -3.44
C HIS A 31 -13.20 -2.67 -4.12
N HIS A 32 -12.60 -1.49 -4.15
CA HIS A 32 -11.28 -1.26 -4.74
C HIS A 32 -10.18 -2.03 -4.01
N TRP A 33 -9.16 -2.41 -4.79
CA TRP A 33 -7.95 -3.08 -4.33
C TRP A 33 -6.78 -2.11 -4.28
N THR A 34 -6.25 -1.86 -3.09
CA THR A 34 -5.08 -0.98 -2.90
C THR A 34 -4.13 -1.55 -1.87
N PRO A 35 -2.84 -1.13 -1.86
CA PRO A 35 -1.99 -1.30 -0.69
C PRO A 35 -2.63 -0.62 0.55
N PRO A 36 -2.24 -1.00 1.78
CA PRO A 36 -2.75 -0.36 2.98
C PRO A 36 -2.40 1.12 3.03
N LYS A 37 -3.40 1.96 3.32
CA LYS A 37 -3.34 3.42 3.32
C LYS A 37 -4.65 4.05 3.80
N GLY A 38 -4.53 5.05 4.67
CA GLY A 38 -5.66 5.85 5.11
C GLY A 38 -5.33 7.33 5.24
N HIS A 39 -6.24 8.08 5.87
CA HIS A 39 -6.19 9.54 5.87
C HIS A 39 -5.19 10.07 6.89
N VAL A 40 -4.56 11.19 6.56
CA VAL A 40 -3.68 11.88 7.51
C VAL A 40 -4.54 12.64 8.51
N ASP A 41 -4.42 12.27 9.78
CA ASP A 41 -5.16 12.91 10.87
C ASP A 41 -4.59 14.30 11.22
N PRO A 42 -5.41 15.19 11.84
CA PRO A 42 -4.94 16.50 12.27
C PRO A 42 -3.71 16.42 13.20
N GLY A 43 -2.59 16.97 12.74
CA GLY A 43 -1.32 16.98 13.50
C GLY A 43 -0.44 15.75 13.27
N GLU A 44 -0.90 14.75 12.51
CA GLU A 44 -0.12 13.58 12.14
C GLU A 44 0.80 13.89 10.95
N SER A 45 1.98 13.25 10.91
CA SER A 45 2.84 13.27 9.72
C SER A 45 2.47 12.12 8.79
N ASP A 46 2.70 12.26 7.49
CA ASP A 46 2.42 11.19 6.52
C ASP A 46 3.11 9.87 6.89
N TRP A 47 4.30 9.94 7.49
CA TRP A 47 5.03 8.77 7.97
C TRP A 47 4.29 8.06 9.10
N VAL A 48 3.85 8.80 10.12
CA VAL A 48 3.09 8.22 11.25
C VAL A 48 1.76 7.65 10.76
N THR A 49 1.07 8.35 9.84
CA THR A 49 -0.15 7.85 9.19
C THR A 49 0.10 6.52 8.48
N ALA A 50 1.13 6.42 7.62
CA ALA A 50 1.40 5.20 6.87
C ALA A 50 1.64 3.98 7.77
N LEU A 51 2.33 4.19 8.89
CA LEU A 51 2.60 3.15 9.89
C LEU A 51 1.34 2.74 10.66
N ARG A 52 0.57 3.72 11.14
CA ARG A 52 -0.69 3.49 11.85
C ARG A 52 -1.69 2.74 10.99
N GLU A 53 -1.94 3.24 9.77
CA GLU A 53 -2.90 2.66 8.83
C GLU A 53 -2.48 1.25 8.41
N THR A 54 -1.19 1.01 8.17
CA THR A 54 -0.71 -0.36 7.88
C THR A 54 -0.96 -1.32 9.03
N LYS A 55 -0.79 -0.85 10.28
CA LYS A 55 -1.07 -1.66 11.46
C LYS A 55 -2.57 -1.90 11.63
N GLU A 56 -3.39 -0.89 11.41
CA GLU A 56 -4.85 -0.96 11.54
C GLU A 56 -5.47 -1.84 10.45
N GLU A 57 -5.12 -1.64 9.19
CA GLU A 57 -5.73 -2.31 8.04
C GLU A 57 -5.17 -3.71 7.77
N ALA A 58 -3.90 -3.97 8.13
CA ALA A 58 -3.21 -5.24 7.81
C ALA A 58 -2.61 -5.96 9.03
N GLY A 59 -2.67 -5.39 10.23
CA GLY A 59 -2.08 -5.99 11.43
C GLY A 59 -0.55 -6.06 11.40
N LEU A 60 0.11 -5.32 10.50
CA LEU A 60 1.56 -5.32 10.34
C LEU A 60 2.17 -4.11 11.06
N SER A 61 3.13 -4.38 11.95
CA SER A 61 3.88 -3.35 12.65
C SER A 61 5.23 -3.06 11.98
N GLU A 62 5.89 -1.98 12.39
CA GLU A 62 7.27 -1.68 11.96
C GLU A 62 8.25 -2.84 12.22
N ASN A 63 8.00 -3.65 13.26
CA ASN A 63 8.86 -4.78 13.58
C ASN A 63 8.75 -5.89 12.52
N ASP A 64 7.63 -5.99 11.82
CA ASP A 64 7.39 -6.97 10.75
C ASP A 64 7.97 -6.53 9.40
N LEU A 65 8.36 -5.25 9.27
CA LEU A 65 8.70 -4.61 8.00
C LEU A 65 10.14 -4.09 7.96
N GLU A 66 10.77 -4.20 6.80
CA GLU A 66 11.95 -3.42 6.41
C GLU A 66 11.48 -2.31 5.47
N ILE A 67 11.38 -1.08 5.96
CA ILE A 67 10.79 0.05 5.23
C ILE A 67 11.89 0.90 4.61
N TYR A 68 11.82 1.12 3.31
CA TYR A 68 12.81 1.89 2.55
C TYR A 68 12.36 3.34 2.42
N GLN A 69 12.64 4.16 3.45
CA GLN A 69 12.21 5.57 3.48
C GLN A 69 12.67 6.40 2.25
N GLY A 70 13.80 6.05 1.64
CA GLY A 70 14.31 6.69 0.42
C GLY A 70 13.59 6.26 -0.87
N ILE A 71 12.64 5.33 -0.79
CA ILE A 71 11.85 4.83 -1.93
C ILE A 71 10.39 5.15 -1.65
N SER A 72 9.94 6.28 -2.17
CA SER A 72 8.57 6.77 -2.01
C SER A 72 8.05 7.42 -3.27
N LYS A 73 6.72 7.50 -3.40
CA LYS A 73 6.05 8.17 -4.51
C LYS A 73 4.66 8.66 -4.08
N THR A 74 4.31 9.86 -4.55
CA THR A 74 3.01 10.47 -4.31
C THR A 74 2.11 10.30 -5.54
N LEU A 75 0.93 9.72 -5.35
CA LEU A 75 -0.13 9.70 -6.37
C LEU A 75 -1.07 10.88 -6.14
N ASN A 76 -1.43 11.59 -7.21
CA ASN A 76 -2.34 12.73 -7.15
C ASN A 76 -3.49 12.53 -8.15
N TYR A 77 -4.71 12.41 -7.64
CA TYR A 77 -5.90 12.16 -8.46
C TYR A 77 -7.14 12.83 -7.84
N GLN A 78 -8.28 12.74 -8.52
CA GLN A 78 -9.54 13.28 -8.02
C GLN A 78 -10.48 12.18 -7.55
N VAL A 79 -11.13 12.40 -6.41
CA VAL A 79 -12.22 11.56 -5.90
C VAL A 79 -13.46 12.43 -5.78
N LYS A 80 -14.50 12.12 -6.57
CA LYS A 80 -15.77 12.88 -6.58
C LYS A 80 -15.55 14.41 -6.73
N GLY A 81 -14.64 14.79 -7.64
CA GLY A 81 -14.28 16.18 -7.93
C GLY A 81 -13.40 16.88 -6.88
N LYS A 82 -12.93 16.17 -5.84
CA LYS A 82 -12.02 16.70 -4.83
C LYS A 82 -10.60 16.16 -5.05
N PRO A 83 -9.56 17.02 -4.97
CA PRO A 83 -8.19 16.56 -5.09
C PRO A 83 -7.80 15.67 -3.90
N LYS A 84 -7.16 14.54 -4.19
CA LYS A 84 -6.60 13.60 -3.22
C LYS A 84 -5.13 13.33 -3.56
N SER A 85 -4.28 13.35 -2.52
CA SER A 85 -2.87 13.01 -2.60
C SER A 85 -2.57 11.85 -1.66
N VAL A 86 -1.90 10.81 -2.18
CA VAL A 86 -1.51 9.63 -1.40
C VAL A 86 -0.02 9.39 -1.52
N LEU A 87 0.70 9.47 -0.41
CA LEU A 87 2.13 9.15 -0.35
C LEU A 87 2.34 7.69 0.06
N TYR A 88 3.07 6.94 -0.75
CA TYR A 88 3.47 5.58 -0.43
C TYR A 88 4.97 5.45 -0.24
N TRP A 89 5.38 4.60 0.70
CA TRP A 89 6.74 4.07 0.81
C TRP A 89 6.78 2.59 0.46
N LEU A 90 7.90 2.13 -0.09
CA LEU A 90 8.15 0.70 -0.30
C LEU A 90 8.56 0.03 1.02
N ALA A 91 7.98 -1.12 1.33
CA ALA A 91 8.35 -1.93 2.48
C ALA A 91 8.44 -3.42 2.12
N LYS A 92 9.47 -4.11 2.61
CA LYS A 92 9.60 -5.57 2.53
C LYS A 92 9.06 -6.21 3.80
N LEU A 93 8.18 -7.20 3.66
CA LEU A 93 7.77 -8.05 4.77
C LEU A 93 8.93 -8.98 5.14
N LYS A 94 9.40 -8.90 6.40
CA LYS A 94 10.58 -9.64 6.87
C LYS A 94 10.34 -11.16 6.90
N ASN A 95 9.18 -11.58 7.39
CA ASN A 95 8.74 -12.98 7.36
C ASN A 95 7.65 -13.13 6.29
N PRO A 96 7.93 -13.74 5.12
CA PRO A 96 6.97 -13.86 4.02
C PRO A 96 5.71 -14.66 4.36
N ASP A 97 5.74 -15.46 5.43
CA ASP A 97 4.63 -16.29 5.91
C ASP A 97 3.85 -15.65 7.07
N LYS A 98 4.18 -14.40 7.46
CA LYS A 98 3.43 -13.67 8.48
C LYS A 98 1.98 -13.51 8.05
N SER A 99 1.06 -13.90 8.93
CA SER A 99 -0.38 -13.70 8.72
C SER A 99 -0.74 -12.21 8.76
N ILE A 100 -1.64 -11.83 7.86
CA ILE A 100 -2.28 -10.51 7.80
C ILE A 100 -3.60 -10.59 8.56
N THR A 101 -3.93 -9.55 9.32
CA THR A 101 -5.21 -9.42 10.02
C THR A 101 -5.90 -8.17 9.50
N LEU A 102 -7.05 -8.36 8.85
CA LEU A 102 -7.84 -7.25 8.30
C LEU A 102 -8.67 -6.57 9.39
N SER A 103 -8.79 -5.25 9.28
CA SER A 103 -9.86 -4.50 9.95
C SER A 103 -11.20 -4.66 9.21
N GLU A 104 -12.28 -4.16 9.79
CA GLU A 104 -13.61 -4.14 9.15
C GLU A 104 -13.66 -3.28 7.88
N GLU A 105 -12.67 -2.42 7.65
CA GLU A 105 -12.55 -1.62 6.42
C GLU A 105 -12.24 -2.46 5.18
N HIS A 106 -11.76 -3.70 5.39
CA HIS A 106 -11.34 -4.60 4.32
C HIS A 106 -12.00 -5.96 4.47
N GLN A 107 -12.40 -6.55 3.34
CA GLN A 107 -13.11 -7.84 3.31
C GLN A 107 -12.28 -8.98 2.70
N ASP A 108 -11.20 -8.65 2.01
CA ASP A 108 -10.32 -9.64 1.37
C ASP A 108 -8.89 -9.09 1.23
N LEU A 109 -7.93 -9.97 1.01
CA LEU A 109 -6.53 -9.65 0.78
C LEU A 109 -5.89 -10.59 -0.23
N LYS A 110 -4.94 -10.08 -1.01
CA LYS A 110 -4.17 -10.90 -1.94
C LYS A 110 -2.70 -10.51 -1.93
N TRP A 111 -1.86 -11.53 -2.05
CA TRP A 111 -0.45 -11.41 -2.41
C TRP A 111 -0.30 -11.79 -3.87
N LEU A 112 0.08 -10.83 -4.72
CA LEU A 112 0.08 -11.03 -6.17
C LEU A 112 1.41 -10.63 -6.81
N PRO A 113 1.89 -11.37 -7.83
CA PRO A 113 2.98 -10.88 -8.66
C PRO A 113 2.59 -9.57 -9.36
N LEU A 114 3.58 -8.87 -9.92
CA LEU A 114 3.39 -7.52 -10.49
C LEU A 114 2.20 -7.46 -11.46
N ASP A 115 2.16 -8.32 -12.47
CA ASP A 115 1.17 -8.26 -13.54
C ASP A 115 -0.26 -8.41 -13.00
N GLU A 116 -0.48 -9.36 -12.10
CA GLU A 116 -1.77 -9.60 -11.44
C GLU A 116 -2.15 -8.45 -10.49
N ALA A 117 -1.19 -7.89 -9.75
CA ALA A 117 -1.44 -6.75 -8.87
C ALA A 117 -1.83 -5.49 -9.67
N GLN A 118 -1.22 -5.29 -10.85
CA GLN A 118 -1.56 -4.21 -11.77
C GLN A 118 -2.95 -4.39 -12.35
N GLU A 119 -3.28 -5.59 -12.82
CA GLU A 119 -4.61 -5.90 -13.35
C GLU A 119 -5.68 -5.69 -12.29
N LEU A 120 -5.47 -6.22 -11.08
CA LEU A 120 -6.45 -6.16 -10.01
C LEU A 120 -6.67 -4.74 -9.46
N SER A 121 -5.60 -3.94 -9.33
CA SER A 121 -5.73 -2.55 -8.85
C SER A 121 -6.40 -1.64 -9.88
N GLY A 122 -6.27 -1.92 -11.18
CA GLY A 122 -7.05 -1.29 -12.25
C GLY A 122 -6.71 0.16 -12.60
N TYR A 123 -6.09 0.93 -11.70
CA TYR A 123 -5.76 2.34 -11.91
C TYR A 123 -4.38 2.55 -12.54
N GLU A 124 -4.30 3.35 -13.60
CA GLU A 124 -3.05 3.60 -14.33
C GLU A 124 -1.91 4.13 -13.44
N ASP A 125 -2.20 5.11 -12.57
CA ASP A 125 -1.22 5.65 -11.63
C ASP A 125 -0.70 4.60 -10.64
N MET A 126 -1.57 3.70 -10.18
CA MET A 126 -1.20 2.58 -9.30
C MET A 126 -0.37 1.56 -10.05
N LYS A 127 -0.72 1.24 -11.31
CA LYS A 127 0.08 0.34 -12.15
C LYS A 127 1.50 0.85 -12.31
N GLN A 128 1.66 2.14 -12.60
CA GLN A 128 2.98 2.77 -12.74
C GLN A 128 3.75 2.80 -11.41
N LEU A 129 3.09 3.05 -10.28
CA LEU A 129 3.68 2.93 -8.95
C LEU A 129 4.23 1.52 -8.71
N LEU A 130 3.41 0.49 -8.93
CA LEU A 130 3.79 -0.90 -8.73
C LEU A 130 4.96 -1.31 -9.63
N SER A 131 4.97 -0.92 -10.91
CA SER A 131 6.12 -1.18 -11.81
C SER A 131 7.41 -0.54 -11.31
N GLU A 132 7.35 0.73 -10.91
CA GLU A 132 8.53 1.44 -10.40
C GLU A 132 9.06 0.77 -9.14
N PHE A 133 8.16 0.45 -8.20
CA PHE A 133 8.51 -0.17 -6.94
C PHE A 133 9.00 -1.60 -7.12
N TYR A 134 8.48 -2.35 -8.10
CA TYR A 134 9.00 -3.67 -8.47
C TYR A 134 10.46 -3.61 -8.92
N VAL A 135 10.82 -2.66 -9.79
CA VAL A 135 12.22 -2.47 -10.23
C VAL A 135 13.16 -2.15 -9.05
N LYS A 136 12.66 -1.45 -8.03
CA LYS A 136 13.43 -1.20 -6.81
C LYS A 136 13.52 -2.45 -5.93
N ALA A 137 12.41 -3.15 -5.74
CA ALA A 137 12.32 -4.37 -4.94
C ALA A 137 13.22 -5.49 -5.48
N LEU A 138 13.38 -5.62 -6.80
CA LEU A 138 14.34 -6.54 -7.44
C LEU A 138 15.80 -6.34 -7.00
N LYS A 139 16.16 -5.16 -6.49
CA LYS A 139 17.51 -4.85 -6.00
C LYS A 139 17.68 -5.08 -4.49
N LEU A 140 16.60 -5.45 -3.81
CA LEU A 140 16.49 -5.58 -2.35
C LEU A 140 16.21 -7.03 -1.91
N VAL A 141 16.17 -7.95 -2.87
CA VAL A 141 15.96 -9.40 -2.67
C VAL A 141 17.20 -10.17 -3.09
#